data_AF-A1A2N2-F1
#
_entry.id   AF-A1A2N2-F1
#
_cell.length_a   1.000
_cell.length_b   1.000
_cell.length_c   1.000
_cell.angle_alpha   90.00
_cell.angle_beta   90.00
_cell.angle_gamma   90.00
#
_symmetry.space_group_name_H-M   'P 1'
#
loop_
_entity.id
_entity.type
_entity.pdbx_description
1 polymer ?
#
loop_
_entity_poly.entity_id
_entity_poly.type
_entity_poly.pdbx_seq_one_letter_code
_entity_poly.pdbx_strand_id
1 'polypeptide(L)'
;MSLFGNLLTTYEMIQGASGQTPHSAEKDGDADAAKRALIPYGHTTLPVSLTVLVDANGCIRGVAKRKSTIIIPCTEESMGRTIKPVPHPLFDQLQYVDSGRSPEKTSMYLQQLAKWKGDDAKLEAVFKCVSEHSISEAAAHYGVELTDKDDKAGVCFEVQIGLEDSDLSNDVDIRNRWIAYLQRSQHRLGKDVFGEDLYTPTTNFPKKVVSSDANAKLLSANDSTNFTFRGRFSSKEQALLVDSASSQKINSTLRWLVNNHGTLTGNQAIVVWAIKRPEEKPVLNPQSGSFDFDDFLSPIADESKALHDDISDALNATNVQYAKIFSRVLRGYEGAEDLEDAQ
;
A
#
# COMPACT_ATOMS: atom_id res chain seq x y z
N MET A 1 -18.87 -8.93 16.29
CA MET A 1 -18.19 -8.00 15.36
C MET A 1 -18.34 -8.53 13.94
N SER A 2 -18.49 -7.66 12.93
CA SER A 2 -18.58 -8.05 11.52
C SER A 2 -17.19 -8.29 10.93
N LEU A 3 -17.09 -9.01 9.81
CA LEU A 3 -15.82 -9.19 9.09
C LEU A 3 -15.16 -7.85 8.73
N PHE A 4 -15.94 -6.91 8.22
CA PHE A 4 -15.43 -5.59 7.81
C PHE A 4 -14.97 -4.75 9.02
N GLY A 5 -15.72 -4.78 10.12
CA GLY A 5 -15.30 -4.12 11.37
C GLY A 5 -14.01 -4.73 11.95
N ASN A 6 -13.85 -6.05 11.84
CA ASN A 6 -12.62 -6.74 12.24
C ASN A 6 -11.42 -6.31 11.38
N LEU A 7 -11.60 -6.16 10.05
CA LEU A 7 -10.54 -5.71 9.15
C LEU A 7 -10.13 -4.26 9.41
N LEU A 8 -11.09 -3.38 9.74
CA LEU A 8 -10.80 -2.01 10.16
C LEU A 8 -10.07 -1.97 11.50
N THR A 9 -10.55 -2.70 12.50
CA THR A 9 -9.88 -2.82 13.80
C THR A 9 -8.46 -3.33 13.65
N THR A 10 -8.27 -4.33 12.78
CA THR A 10 -6.94 -4.86 12.46
C THR A 10 -6.08 -3.77 11.81
N TYR A 11 -6.60 -3.00 10.84
CA TYR A 11 -5.87 -1.89 10.21
C TYR A 11 -5.31 -0.91 11.24
N GLU A 12 -6.14 -0.44 12.17
CA GLU A 12 -5.74 0.52 13.21
C GLU A 12 -4.70 -0.07 14.16
N MET A 13 -4.77 -1.38 14.43
CA MET A 13 -3.79 -2.08 15.26
C MET A 13 -2.41 -2.19 14.60
N ILE A 14 -2.35 -2.40 13.29
CA ILE A 14 -1.09 -2.62 12.55
C ILE A 14 -0.61 -1.37 11.79
N GLN A 15 -1.22 -0.20 12.04
CA GLN A 15 -0.94 1.02 11.28
C GLN A 15 0.51 1.52 11.40
N GLY A 16 1.24 1.14 12.46
CA GLY A 16 2.66 1.48 12.61
C GLY A 16 3.51 0.96 11.43
N ALA A 17 3.19 -0.23 10.91
CA ALA A 17 3.86 -0.83 9.77
C ALA A 17 3.44 -0.24 8.40
N SER A 18 2.52 0.73 8.39
CA SER A 18 1.94 1.28 7.17
C SER A 18 2.99 2.00 6.32
N GLY A 19 3.10 1.61 5.05
CA GLY A 19 4.08 2.18 4.12
C GLY A 19 5.51 1.65 4.28
N GLN A 20 5.76 0.73 5.22
CA GLN A 20 7.07 0.09 5.41
C GLN A 20 7.14 -1.22 4.62
N THR A 21 8.32 -1.52 4.05
CA THR A 21 8.59 -2.79 3.36
C THR A 21 9.52 -3.66 4.20
N PRO A 22 9.29 -4.99 4.29
CA PRO A 22 10.13 -5.89 5.10
C PRO A 22 11.61 -5.85 4.72
N HIS A 23 12.51 -5.73 5.71
CA HIS A 23 13.96 -5.60 5.52
C HIS A 23 14.65 -6.86 4.98
N SER A 24 14.05 -8.06 5.14
CA SER A 24 14.58 -9.32 4.58
C SER A 24 14.65 -9.34 3.04
N ALA A 25 14.21 -8.27 2.38
CA ALA A 25 14.22 -8.07 0.94
C ALA A 25 15.55 -7.54 0.37
N GLU A 26 16.55 -7.20 1.21
CA GLU A 26 17.84 -6.74 0.68
C GLU A 26 18.70 -7.85 0.07
N LYS A 27 18.40 -9.13 0.35
CA LYS A 27 19.24 -10.25 -0.12
C LYS A 27 18.92 -10.82 -1.49
N ASP A 28 17.81 -10.44 -2.11
CA ASP A 28 17.51 -10.73 -3.51
C ASP A 28 16.41 -9.78 -3.94
N GLY A 29 16.45 -9.27 -5.18
CA GLY A 29 15.49 -8.32 -5.75
C GLY A 29 14.05 -8.84 -5.81
N ASP A 30 13.42 -8.99 -4.65
CA ASP A 30 12.14 -9.63 -4.44
C ASP A 30 11.02 -8.63 -4.76
N ALA A 31 10.47 -8.74 -5.97
CA ALA A 31 9.28 -8.00 -6.40
C ALA A 31 8.04 -8.26 -5.50
N ASP A 32 8.14 -9.17 -4.52
CA ASP A 32 7.08 -9.57 -3.59
C ASP A 32 7.08 -8.78 -2.26
N ALA A 33 8.15 -8.05 -1.91
CA ALA A 33 8.23 -7.32 -0.64
C ALA A 33 7.16 -6.21 -0.52
N ALA A 34 6.97 -5.42 -1.58
CA ALA A 34 5.91 -4.40 -1.64
C ALA A 34 4.49 -4.99 -1.63
N LYS A 35 4.32 -6.29 -1.91
CA LYS A 35 3.01 -6.95 -1.79
C LYS A 35 2.68 -7.30 -0.34
N ARG A 36 3.71 -7.52 0.48
CA ARG A 36 3.61 -7.80 1.92
C ARG A 36 3.52 -6.53 2.78
N ALA A 37 3.75 -5.36 2.20
CA ALA A 37 3.58 -4.08 2.87
C ALA A 37 2.10 -3.72 3.08
N LEU A 38 1.80 -3.10 4.22
CA LEU A 38 0.48 -2.50 4.48
C LEU A 38 0.39 -1.19 3.73
N ILE A 39 -0.57 -1.06 2.82
CA ILE A 39 -0.72 0.13 1.98
C ILE A 39 -1.46 1.22 2.77
N PRO A 40 -0.89 2.44 2.91
CA PRO A 40 -1.56 3.55 3.58
C PRO A 40 -2.81 4.02 2.82
N TYR A 41 -3.73 4.70 3.50
CA TYR A 41 -4.85 5.37 2.85
C TYR A 41 -4.35 6.35 1.77
N GLY A 42 -5.02 6.37 0.62
CA GLY A 42 -4.65 7.23 -0.49
C GLY A 42 -3.36 6.80 -1.20
N HIS A 43 -2.92 5.55 -1.04
CA HIS A 43 -1.72 5.03 -1.68
C HIS A 43 -1.98 3.75 -2.47
N THR A 44 -1.09 3.46 -3.40
CA THR A 44 -1.07 2.20 -4.18
C THR A 44 0.38 1.80 -4.46
N THR A 45 0.58 0.65 -5.12
CA THR A 45 1.91 0.18 -5.52
C THR A 45 2.18 0.46 -7.00
N LEU A 46 3.36 0.99 -7.32
CA LEU A 46 3.82 1.19 -8.69
C LEU A 46 5.14 0.43 -8.93
N PRO A 47 5.20 -0.48 -9.93
CA PRO A 47 6.46 -0.99 -10.43
C PRO A 47 7.21 0.14 -11.15
N VAL A 48 8.40 0.47 -10.65
CA VAL A 48 9.29 1.48 -11.23
C VAL A 48 10.49 0.81 -11.89
N SER A 49 10.98 1.43 -12.95
CA SER A 49 12.16 0.98 -13.67
C SER A 49 13.14 2.11 -13.97
N LEU A 50 12.79 3.35 -13.64
CA LEU A 50 13.60 4.54 -13.83
C LEU A 50 13.64 5.34 -12.53
N THR A 51 14.84 5.69 -12.11
CA THR A 51 15.11 6.57 -10.97
C THR A 51 15.78 7.82 -11.49
N VAL A 52 15.23 8.98 -11.16
CA VAL A 52 15.72 10.30 -11.57
C VAL A 52 16.23 11.03 -10.34
N LEU A 53 17.52 11.35 -10.33
CA LEU A 53 18.14 12.17 -9.29
C LEU A 53 17.95 13.65 -9.66
N VAL A 54 17.33 14.39 -8.76
CA VAL A 54 16.95 15.80 -8.94
C VAL A 54 17.58 16.62 -7.82
N ASP A 55 18.14 17.78 -8.14
CA ASP A 55 18.63 18.70 -7.10
C ASP A 55 17.54 19.66 -6.59
N ALA A 56 17.86 20.46 -5.56
CA ALA A 56 16.94 21.44 -4.99
C ALA A 56 16.41 22.51 -5.97
N ASN A 57 17.05 22.71 -7.13
CA ASN A 57 16.58 23.65 -8.16
C ASN A 57 15.68 22.97 -9.20
N GLY A 58 15.55 21.64 -9.16
CA GLY A 58 14.80 20.86 -10.14
C GLY A 58 15.67 20.35 -11.30
N CYS A 59 17.00 20.54 -11.27
CA CYS A 59 17.86 20.06 -12.34
C CYS A 59 18.13 18.55 -12.21
N ILE A 60 18.12 17.83 -13.33
CA ILE A 60 18.39 16.40 -13.37
C ILE A 60 19.89 16.13 -13.26
N ARG A 61 20.31 15.47 -12.18
CA ARG A 61 21.71 15.12 -11.87
C ARG A 61 22.08 13.68 -12.23
N GLY A 62 21.09 12.84 -12.51
CA GLY A 62 21.32 11.47 -12.95
C GLY A 62 20.03 10.76 -13.30
N VAL A 63 20.13 9.77 -14.17
CA VAL A 63 19.04 8.85 -14.51
C VAL A 63 19.60 7.44 -14.47
N ALA A 64 18.92 6.54 -13.76
CA ALA A 64 19.33 5.14 -13.62
C ALA A 64 18.16 4.20 -13.88
N LYS A 65 18.42 3.04 -14.49
CA LYS A 65 17.44 1.94 -14.58
C LYS A 65 17.55 1.06 -13.34
N ARG A 66 16.58 1.16 -12.43
CA ARG A 66 16.47 0.31 -11.25
C ARG A 66 15.05 -0.23 -11.16
N LYS A 67 14.91 -1.55 -11.14
CA LYS A 67 13.61 -2.21 -11.00
C LYS A 67 13.28 -2.37 -9.53
N SER A 68 12.18 -1.79 -9.09
CA SER A 68 11.62 -2.00 -7.77
C SER A 68 10.11 -1.78 -7.82
N THR A 69 9.40 -2.13 -6.74
CA THR A 69 8.00 -1.72 -6.57
C THR A 69 7.93 -0.83 -5.35
N ILE A 70 7.43 0.39 -5.54
CA ILE A 70 7.33 1.39 -4.48
C ILE A 70 5.86 1.66 -4.13
N ILE A 71 5.63 2.18 -2.94
CA ILE A 71 4.32 2.68 -2.50
C ILE A 71 4.24 4.15 -2.87
N ILE A 72 3.20 4.51 -3.61
CA ILE A 72 3.02 5.84 -4.19
C ILE A 72 1.72 6.47 -3.71
N PRO A 73 1.67 7.80 -3.52
CA PRO A 73 0.40 8.49 -3.33
C PRO A 73 -0.47 8.29 -4.58
N CYS A 74 -1.78 8.26 -4.39
CA CYS A 74 -2.75 8.14 -5.47
C CYS A 74 -4.09 8.78 -5.07
N THR A 75 -4.82 9.28 -6.06
CA THR A 75 -6.25 9.58 -5.93
C THR A 75 -7.08 8.33 -6.24
N GLU A 76 -8.32 8.29 -5.76
CA GLU A 76 -9.26 7.21 -6.08
C GLU A 76 -9.45 7.00 -7.59
N GLU A 77 -9.50 8.09 -8.35
CA GLU A 77 -9.57 8.06 -9.82
C GLU A 77 -8.29 7.47 -10.44
N SER A 78 -7.10 7.90 -9.99
CA SER A 78 -5.83 7.41 -10.51
C SER A 78 -5.59 5.93 -10.18
N MET A 79 -6.00 5.48 -9.00
CA MET A 79 -5.94 4.06 -8.58
C MET A 79 -6.82 3.18 -9.50
N GLY A 80 -7.94 3.73 -9.95
CA GLY A 80 -8.89 3.10 -10.87
C GLY A 80 -8.58 3.26 -12.35
N ARG A 81 -7.47 3.89 -12.72
CA ARG A 81 -7.17 4.29 -14.10
C ARG A 81 -7.19 3.09 -15.06
N THR A 82 -8.11 3.13 -16.02
CA THR A 82 -8.21 2.15 -17.12
C THR A 82 -8.05 2.82 -18.48
N ILE A 83 -8.90 3.81 -18.78
CA ILE A 83 -8.98 4.46 -20.09
C ILE A 83 -8.77 5.98 -19.98
N LYS A 84 -9.46 6.64 -19.04
CA LYS A 84 -9.35 8.08 -18.82
C LYS A 84 -7.94 8.42 -18.28
N PRO A 85 -7.21 9.39 -18.87
CA PRO A 85 -5.92 9.80 -18.35
C PRO A 85 -6.12 10.51 -17.00
N VAL A 86 -5.55 9.96 -15.94
CA VAL A 86 -5.58 10.54 -14.58
C VAL A 86 -4.23 10.28 -13.93
N PRO A 87 -3.42 11.31 -13.63
CA PRO A 87 -2.09 11.09 -13.09
C PRO A 87 -2.10 10.68 -11.62
N HIS A 88 -1.09 9.94 -11.20
CA HIS A 88 -0.72 9.83 -9.81
C HIS A 88 -0.03 11.13 -9.34
N PRO A 89 -0.22 11.55 -8.07
CA PRO A 89 0.26 12.84 -7.56
C PRO A 89 1.78 13.10 -7.62
N LEU A 90 2.62 12.07 -7.51
CA LEU A 90 4.08 12.24 -7.36
C LEU A 90 4.91 11.32 -8.25
N PHE A 91 4.57 10.03 -8.26
CA PHE A 91 5.29 9.03 -9.03
C PHE A 91 4.31 8.43 -10.02
N ASP A 92 4.64 8.47 -11.31
CA ASP A 92 3.81 7.91 -12.36
C ASP A 92 4.68 7.36 -13.50
N GLN A 93 4.02 6.90 -14.54
CA GLN A 93 4.64 6.41 -15.76
C GLN A 93 5.29 7.56 -16.52
N LEU A 94 6.36 7.26 -17.27
CA LEU A 94 7.12 8.23 -18.04
C LEU A 94 6.24 9.16 -18.89
N GLN A 95 5.18 8.63 -19.52
CA GLN A 95 4.21 9.42 -20.28
C GLN A 95 3.46 10.52 -19.50
N TYR A 96 3.48 10.52 -18.17
CA TYR A 96 2.87 11.56 -17.33
C TYR A 96 3.89 12.55 -16.76
N VAL A 97 5.18 12.21 -16.78
CA VAL A 97 6.25 13.01 -16.15
C VAL A 97 7.25 13.54 -17.17
N ASP A 98 6.98 13.38 -18.46
CA ASP A 98 7.82 13.87 -19.55
C ASP A 98 6.96 14.47 -20.67
N SER A 99 7.10 15.78 -20.84
CA SER A 99 6.40 16.55 -21.87
C SER A 99 6.77 16.11 -23.29
N GLY A 100 8.00 15.59 -23.49
CA GLY A 100 8.44 15.03 -24.76
C GLY A 100 7.70 13.75 -25.16
N ARG A 101 7.07 13.07 -24.19
CA ARG A 101 6.24 11.86 -24.43
C ARG A 101 4.77 12.20 -24.59
N SER A 102 4.22 12.98 -23.65
CA SER A 102 2.83 13.42 -23.73
C SER A 102 2.62 14.76 -23.01
N PRO A 103 2.52 15.88 -23.75
CA PRO A 103 2.31 17.20 -23.17
C PRO A 103 0.99 17.31 -22.38
N GLU A 104 -0.08 16.70 -22.89
CA GLU A 104 -1.40 16.72 -22.25
C GLU A 104 -1.38 16.04 -20.87
N LYS A 105 -0.86 14.81 -20.81
CA LYS A 105 -0.77 14.04 -19.56
C LYS A 105 0.18 14.70 -18.56
N THR A 106 1.29 15.25 -19.05
CA THR A 106 2.26 15.99 -18.21
C THR A 106 1.64 17.26 -17.63
N SER A 107 0.83 17.98 -18.41
CA SER A 107 0.07 19.13 -17.91
C SER A 107 -0.91 18.74 -16.81
N MET A 108 -1.63 17.62 -16.97
CA MET A 108 -2.53 17.11 -15.91
C MET A 108 -1.74 16.75 -14.64
N TYR A 109 -0.57 16.12 -14.78
CA TYR A 109 0.30 15.75 -13.67
C TYR A 109 0.77 17.00 -12.91
N LEU A 110 1.29 18.00 -13.63
CA LEU A 110 1.74 19.26 -13.04
C LEU A 110 0.60 20.01 -12.34
N GLN A 111 -0.59 20.06 -12.92
CA GLN A 111 -1.76 20.66 -12.29
C GLN A 111 -2.13 19.97 -10.96
N GLN A 112 -2.02 18.64 -10.92
CA GLN A 112 -2.31 17.87 -9.71
C GLN A 112 -1.25 18.08 -8.64
N LEU A 113 0.04 18.02 -9.01
CA LEU A 113 1.15 18.26 -8.10
C LEU A 113 1.13 19.71 -7.56
N ALA A 114 0.84 20.71 -8.40
CA ALA A 114 0.73 22.11 -7.99
C ALA A 114 -0.34 22.34 -6.90
N LYS A 115 -1.46 21.61 -6.94
CA LYS A 115 -2.53 21.71 -5.92
C LYS A 115 -2.11 21.15 -4.56
N TRP A 116 -1.16 20.21 -4.55
CA TRP A 116 -0.76 19.47 -3.35
C TRP A 116 0.58 19.93 -2.76
N LYS A 117 1.57 20.27 -3.60
CA LYS A 117 2.97 20.51 -3.19
C LYS A 117 3.13 21.47 -2.02
N GLY A 118 2.25 22.48 -1.93
CA GLY A 118 2.37 23.57 -0.96
C GLY A 118 3.75 24.23 -1.03
N ASP A 119 4.36 24.41 0.14
CA ASP A 119 5.70 24.98 0.33
C ASP A 119 6.78 23.91 0.54
N ASP A 120 6.54 22.64 0.15
CA ASP A 120 7.56 21.60 0.27
C ASP A 120 8.70 21.80 -0.73
N ALA A 121 9.94 21.84 -0.24
CA ALA A 121 11.10 21.97 -1.10
C ALA A 121 11.32 20.74 -2.01
N LYS A 122 11.04 19.52 -1.54
CA LYS A 122 11.25 18.28 -2.32
C LYS A 122 10.20 18.17 -3.43
N LEU A 123 8.93 18.44 -3.11
CA LEU A 123 7.86 18.45 -4.12
C LEU A 123 8.02 19.60 -5.12
N GLU A 124 8.51 20.76 -4.68
CA GLU A 124 8.85 21.88 -5.57
C GLU A 124 9.97 21.52 -6.55
N ALA A 125 11.03 20.83 -6.09
CA ALA A 125 12.10 20.36 -6.95
C ALA A 125 11.59 19.40 -8.03
N VAL A 126 10.74 18.43 -7.67
CA VAL A 126 10.10 17.52 -8.64
C VAL A 126 9.20 18.28 -9.61
N PHE A 127 8.43 19.25 -9.11
CA PHE A 127 7.56 20.09 -9.95
C PHE A 127 8.37 20.83 -11.01
N LYS A 128 9.45 21.52 -10.61
CA LYS A 128 10.36 22.23 -11.52
C LYS A 128 11.01 21.30 -12.53
N CYS A 129 11.51 20.15 -12.07
CA CYS A 129 12.11 19.14 -12.92
C CYS A 129 11.19 18.72 -14.07
N VAL A 130 9.94 18.36 -13.76
CA VAL A 130 8.98 17.91 -14.77
C VAL A 130 8.47 19.05 -15.65
N SER A 131 8.43 20.28 -15.14
CA SER A 131 7.99 21.44 -15.92
C SER A 131 9.05 22.01 -16.87
N GLU A 132 10.33 21.93 -16.49
CA GLU A 132 11.44 22.62 -17.18
C GLU A 132 12.33 21.68 -17.99
N HIS A 133 12.32 20.38 -17.71
CA HIS A 133 13.22 19.41 -18.32
C HIS A 133 12.49 18.21 -18.92
N SER A 134 13.07 17.61 -19.95
CA SER A 134 12.64 16.30 -20.46
C SER A 134 13.46 15.19 -19.82
N ILE A 135 12.76 14.28 -19.13
CA ILE A 135 13.40 13.11 -18.49
C ILE A 135 14.01 12.20 -19.55
N SER A 136 13.39 12.06 -20.72
CA SER A 136 13.91 11.20 -21.78
C SER A 136 15.14 11.76 -22.48
N GLU A 137 15.23 13.08 -22.68
CA GLU A 137 16.46 13.73 -23.15
C GLU A 137 17.59 13.59 -22.12
N ALA A 138 17.28 13.79 -20.83
CA ALA A 138 18.25 13.59 -19.76
C ALA A 138 18.71 12.13 -19.68
N ALA A 139 17.80 11.16 -19.83
CA ALA A 139 18.14 9.74 -19.87
C ALA A 139 19.16 9.44 -20.98
N ALA A 140 18.95 9.97 -22.18
CA ALA A 140 19.89 9.83 -23.30
C ALA A 140 21.26 10.43 -22.98
N HIS A 141 21.31 11.60 -22.33
CA HIS A 141 22.56 12.24 -21.90
C HIS A 141 23.36 11.37 -20.92
N TYR A 142 22.68 10.68 -20.00
CA TYR A 142 23.29 9.76 -19.03
C TYR A 142 23.48 8.33 -19.57
N GLY A 143 23.30 8.10 -20.89
CA GLY A 143 23.52 6.80 -21.52
C GLY A 143 22.42 5.76 -21.24
N VAL A 144 21.24 6.20 -20.83
CA VAL A 144 20.05 5.36 -20.60
C VAL A 144 19.15 5.40 -21.83
N GLU A 145 19.18 4.33 -22.63
CA GLU A 145 18.32 4.22 -23.81
C GLU A 145 16.85 3.99 -23.43
N LEU A 146 15.95 4.84 -23.93
CA LEU A 146 14.51 4.73 -23.77
C LEU A 146 13.83 4.57 -25.13
N THR A 147 12.90 3.64 -25.20
CA THR A 147 12.09 3.33 -26.38
C THR A 147 10.62 3.69 -26.15
N ASP A 148 9.78 3.64 -27.17
CA ASP A 148 8.33 3.87 -27.02
C ASP A 148 7.64 2.85 -26.09
N LYS A 149 8.27 1.69 -25.86
CA LYS A 149 7.79 0.70 -24.90
C LYS A 149 7.93 1.18 -23.45
N ASP A 150 8.82 2.14 -23.21
CA ASP A 150 9.11 2.70 -21.89
C ASP A 150 8.13 3.82 -21.49
N ASP A 151 7.18 4.21 -22.36
CA ASP A 151 6.15 5.22 -22.01
C ASP A 151 5.35 4.84 -20.76
N LYS A 152 5.20 3.53 -20.51
CA LYS A 152 4.52 2.97 -19.33
C LYS A 152 5.46 2.59 -18.19
N ALA A 153 6.76 2.86 -18.31
CA ALA A 153 7.75 2.64 -17.27
C ALA A 153 7.47 3.56 -16.09
N GLY A 154 7.36 3.02 -14.87
CA GLY A 154 7.23 3.83 -13.67
C GLY A 154 8.52 4.58 -13.38
N VAL A 155 8.39 5.87 -13.03
CA VAL A 155 9.48 6.78 -12.70
C VAL A 155 9.41 7.13 -11.21
N CYS A 156 10.53 7.00 -10.50
CA CYS A 156 10.71 7.52 -9.15
C CYS A 156 11.77 8.64 -9.10
N PHE A 157 11.70 9.46 -8.06
CA PHE A 157 12.56 10.62 -7.86
C PHE A 157 13.34 10.50 -6.55
N GLU A 158 14.65 10.74 -6.62
CA GLU A 158 15.51 10.98 -5.47
C GLU A 158 15.87 12.47 -5.49
N VAL A 159 15.59 13.21 -4.42
CA VAL A 159 15.85 14.65 -4.37
C VAL A 159 17.00 14.94 -3.41
N GLN A 160 18.01 15.63 -3.94
CA GLN A 160 19.16 16.09 -3.18
C GLN A 160 18.93 17.52 -2.66
N ILE A 161 18.80 17.67 -1.34
CA ILE A 161 18.71 18.97 -0.67
C ILE A 161 19.89 19.07 0.32
N GLY A 162 20.85 19.95 0.02
CA GLY A 162 22.06 20.06 0.81
C GLY A 162 23.04 18.92 0.51
N LEU A 163 23.44 18.17 1.54
CA LEU A 163 24.40 17.06 1.43
C LEU A 163 23.74 15.66 1.49
N GLU A 164 22.43 15.60 1.67
CA GLU A 164 21.69 14.35 1.81
C GLU A 164 20.80 14.11 0.60
N ASP A 165 20.88 12.89 0.05
CA ASP A 165 19.96 12.39 -0.95
C ASP A 165 18.73 11.82 -0.23
N SER A 166 17.55 12.35 -0.53
CA SER A 166 16.30 11.89 0.03
C SER A 166 15.55 11.05 -0.99
N ASP A 167 15.32 9.78 -0.69
CA ASP A 167 14.39 8.94 -1.43
C ASP A 167 12.94 9.29 -1.04
N LEU A 168 12.24 10.00 -1.92
CA LEU A 168 10.86 10.44 -1.67
C LEU A 168 9.88 9.26 -1.53
N SER A 169 10.22 8.08 -2.05
CA SER A 169 9.33 6.92 -1.98
C SER A 169 9.27 6.35 -0.55
N ASN A 170 10.36 6.47 0.21
CA ASN A 170 10.46 6.04 1.59
C ASN A 170 10.25 7.17 2.61
N ASP A 171 10.06 8.40 2.18
CA ASP A 171 9.83 9.57 3.02
C ASP A 171 8.45 9.54 3.74
N VAL A 172 8.48 9.41 5.07
CA VAL A 172 7.29 9.34 5.93
C VAL A 172 6.52 10.68 5.94
N ASP A 173 7.22 11.81 5.89
CA ASP A 173 6.62 13.14 5.96
C ASP A 173 5.84 13.46 4.69
N ILE A 174 6.38 13.08 3.52
CA ILE A 174 5.68 13.22 2.24
C ILE A 174 4.42 12.36 2.20
N ARG A 175 4.49 11.10 2.69
CA ARG A 175 3.31 10.22 2.79
C ARG A 175 2.23 10.82 3.71
N ASN A 176 2.63 11.26 4.90
CA ASN A 176 1.70 11.85 5.88
C ASN A 176 1.09 13.15 5.35
N ARG A 177 1.86 13.97 4.63
CA ARG A 177 1.36 15.17 3.97
C ARG A 177 0.29 14.87 2.92
N TRP A 178 0.44 13.80 2.14
CA TRP A 178 -0.59 13.38 1.19
C TRP A 178 -1.88 12.92 1.89
N ILE A 179 -1.75 12.12 2.96
CA ILE A 179 -2.90 11.66 3.76
C ILE A 179 -3.66 12.85 4.34
N ALA A 180 -2.94 13.80 4.94
CA ALA A 180 -3.53 15.02 5.48
C ALA A 180 -4.20 15.88 4.40
N TYR A 181 -3.61 15.97 3.21
CA TYR A 181 -4.20 16.69 2.08
C TYR A 181 -5.54 16.09 1.65
N LEU A 182 -5.66 14.76 1.60
CA LEU A 182 -6.91 14.07 1.28
C LEU A 182 -8.00 14.31 2.35
N GLN A 183 -7.60 14.51 3.60
CA GLN A 183 -8.52 14.68 4.73
C GLN A 183 -8.89 16.15 5.03
N ARG A 184 -8.17 17.14 4.47
CA ARG A 184 -8.22 18.56 4.93
C ARG A 184 -9.58 19.28 4.80
N SER A 185 -10.55 18.73 4.08
CA SER A 185 -11.85 19.37 3.84
C SER A 185 -13.02 18.40 3.89
N GLN A 186 -12.88 17.36 4.70
CA GLN A 186 -13.91 16.37 4.89
C GLN A 186 -14.92 16.81 5.96
N HIS A 187 -16.15 17.11 5.53
CA HIS A 187 -17.31 17.20 6.43
C HIS A 187 -17.97 15.82 6.59
N ARG A 188 -18.44 15.52 7.80
CA ARG A 188 -19.17 14.29 8.06
C ARG A 188 -20.55 14.35 7.42
N LEU A 189 -20.81 13.42 6.49
CA LEU A 189 -22.08 13.26 5.79
C LEU A 189 -23.04 12.32 6.52
N GLY A 190 -22.54 11.44 7.39
CA GLY A 190 -23.36 10.52 8.15
C GLY A 190 -22.60 9.27 8.59
N LYS A 191 -23.21 8.11 8.39
CA LYS A 191 -22.63 6.79 8.64
C LYS A 191 -22.62 5.96 7.36
N ASP A 192 -21.58 5.15 7.19
CA ASP A 192 -21.49 4.20 6.09
C ASP A 192 -22.21 2.86 6.43
N VAL A 193 -22.24 1.91 5.48
CA VAL A 193 -22.87 0.58 5.68
C VAL A 193 -22.21 -0.28 6.77
N PHE A 194 -21.01 0.07 7.22
CA PHE A 194 -20.30 -0.63 8.30
C PHE A 194 -20.51 0.04 9.67
N GLY A 195 -21.16 1.21 9.70
CA GLY A 195 -21.37 2.01 10.91
C GLY A 195 -20.25 3.01 11.19
N GLU A 196 -19.29 3.15 10.28
CA GLU A 196 -18.20 4.12 10.36
C GLU A 196 -18.65 5.50 9.90
N ASP A 197 -17.92 6.55 10.28
CA ASP A 197 -18.24 7.90 9.80
C ASP A 197 -18.01 8.03 8.30
N LEU A 198 -19.02 8.55 7.61
CA LEU A 198 -19.00 8.79 6.18
C LEU A 198 -18.59 10.24 5.91
N TYR A 199 -17.54 10.43 5.13
CA TYR A 199 -17.04 11.73 4.71
C TYR A 199 -17.02 11.87 3.19
N THR A 200 -16.54 10.83 2.49
CA THR A 200 -16.43 10.81 1.03
C THR A 200 -16.92 9.47 0.51
N PRO A 201 -18.13 9.40 -0.08
CA PRO A 201 -18.65 8.19 -0.67
C PRO A 201 -17.70 7.68 -1.76
N THR A 202 -17.26 6.43 -1.63
CA THR A 202 -16.42 5.80 -2.65
C THR A 202 -17.24 5.56 -3.92
N THR A 203 -16.62 5.88 -5.05
CA THR A 203 -17.15 5.64 -6.39
C THR A 203 -16.45 4.50 -7.11
N ASN A 204 -15.25 4.11 -6.64
CA ASN A 204 -14.44 3.03 -7.16
C ASN A 204 -13.78 2.21 -6.04
N PHE A 205 -13.92 0.89 -6.14
CA PHE A 205 -13.38 -0.05 -5.17
C PHE A 205 -12.01 -0.59 -5.56
N PRO A 206 -11.05 -0.70 -4.61
CA PRO A 206 -9.73 -1.24 -4.87
C PRO A 206 -9.73 -2.69 -5.37
N LYS A 207 -8.71 -3.04 -6.14
CA LYS A 207 -8.48 -4.38 -6.73
C LYS A 207 -7.32 -5.10 -6.05
N LYS A 208 -7.02 -6.32 -6.50
CA LYS A 208 -5.84 -7.12 -6.10
C LYS A 208 -5.90 -7.60 -4.64
N VAL A 209 -7.08 -7.99 -4.18
CA VAL A 209 -7.24 -8.66 -2.88
C VAL A 209 -6.41 -9.94 -2.82
N VAL A 210 -6.37 -10.68 -3.93
CA VAL A 210 -5.53 -11.87 -4.11
C VAL A 210 -4.57 -11.61 -5.26
N SER A 211 -3.32 -12.03 -5.10
CA SER A 211 -2.25 -11.77 -6.08
C SER A 211 -2.42 -12.54 -7.40
N SER A 212 -3.09 -13.70 -7.37
CA SER A 212 -3.38 -14.53 -8.55
C SER A 212 -4.43 -13.94 -9.50
N ASP A 213 -5.29 -13.04 -9.01
CA ASP A 213 -6.29 -12.34 -9.81
C ASP A 213 -6.23 -10.83 -9.57
N ALA A 214 -5.60 -10.13 -10.51
CA ALA A 214 -5.40 -8.70 -10.43
C ALA A 214 -6.71 -7.87 -10.47
N ASN A 215 -7.83 -8.46 -10.90
CA ASN A 215 -9.13 -7.80 -10.96
C ASN A 215 -10.06 -8.17 -9.80
N ALA A 216 -9.66 -9.09 -8.92
CA ALA A 216 -10.44 -9.45 -7.74
C ALA A 216 -10.67 -8.24 -6.84
N LYS A 217 -11.94 -8.01 -6.48
CA LYS A 217 -12.40 -6.96 -5.57
C LYS A 217 -13.19 -7.57 -4.43
N LEU A 218 -13.06 -7.00 -3.23
CA LEU A 218 -13.88 -7.39 -2.08
C LEU A 218 -15.30 -6.80 -2.18
N LEU A 219 -15.39 -5.55 -2.63
CA LEU A 219 -16.63 -4.79 -2.81
C LEU A 219 -16.70 -4.31 -4.26
N SER A 220 -17.90 -4.30 -4.84
CA SER A 220 -18.15 -3.76 -6.18
C SER A 220 -19.62 -3.36 -6.32
N ALA A 221 -19.87 -2.19 -6.89
CA ALA A 221 -21.21 -1.72 -7.25
C ALA A 221 -21.20 -1.04 -8.63
N ASN A 222 -20.31 -1.49 -9.52
CA ASN A 222 -20.01 -0.81 -10.78
C ASN A 222 -20.86 -1.30 -11.98
N ASP A 223 -21.75 -2.26 -11.76
CA ASP A 223 -22.62 -2.79 -12.81
C ASP A 223 -23.94 -2.00 -12.82
N SER A 224 -24.38 -1.53 -13.98
CA SER A 224 -25.68 -0.88 -14.15
C SER A 224 -26.59 -1.64 -15.12
N THR A 225 -26.12 -2.77 -15.64
CA THR A 225 -26.71 -3.51 -16.75
C THR A 225 -27.27 -4.87 -16.36
N ASN A 226 -26.71 -5.54 -15.34
CA ASN A 226 -27.20 -6.85 -14.89
C ASN A 226 -28.01 -6.76 -13.59
N PHE A 227 -27.72 -7.64 -12.63
CA PHE A 227 -28.52 -7.87 -11.43
C PHE A 227 -28.49 -6.74 -10.38
N THR A 228 -27.85 -5.61 -10.68
CA THR A 228 -27.16 -4.85 -9.63
C THR A 228 -28.08 -4.39 -8.52
N PHE A 229 -29.32 -4.01 -8.80
CA PHE A 229 -30.28 -3.69 -7.74
C PHE A 229 -31.69 -4.26 -7.94
N ARG A 230 -31.93 -5.07 -9.00
CA ARG A 230 -33.26 -5.61 -9.38
C ARG A 230 -34.41 -4.59 -9.26
N GLY A 231 -34.16 -3.33 -9.58
CA GLY A 231 -35.13 -2.22 -9.46
C GLY A 231 -35.45 -1.76 -8.03
N ARG A 232 -34.77 -2.29 -7.00
CA ARG A 232 -34.96 -1.89 -5.59
C ARG A 232 -34.30 -0.55 -5.26
N PHE A 233 -33.20 -0.24 -5.93
CA PHE A 233 -32.45 1.01 -5.75
C PHE A 233 -32.34 1.75 -7.08
N SER A 234 -32.44 3.08 -7.01
CA SER A 234 -32.36 3.98 -8.16
C SER A 234 -30.91 4.31 -8.55
N SER A 235 -29.96 4.15 -7.63
CA SER A 235 -28.54 4.38 -7.87
C SER A 235 -27.66 3.42 -7.07
N LYS A 236 -26.39 3.27 -7.46
CA LYS A 236 -25.44 2.38 -6.76
C LYS A 236 -25.15 2.86 -5.34
N GLU A 237 -25.19 4.17 -5.12
CA GLU A 237 -24.95 4.82 -3.82
C GLU A 237 -26.02 4.46 -2.80
N GLN A 238 -27.25 4.17 -3.24
CA GLN A 238 -28.33 3.73 -2.36
C GLN A 238 -28.15 2.29 -1.87
N ALA A 239 -27.40 1.47 -2.61
CA ALA A 239 -27.24 0.06 -2.31
C ALA A 239 -25.94 -0.25 -1.56
N LEU A 240 -24.88 0.49 -1.84
CA LEU A 240 -23.58 0.33 -1.19
C LEU A 240 -22.95 1.70 -0.95
N LEU A 241 -23.21 2.26 0.24
CA LEU A 241 -22.65 3.52 0.68
C LEU A 241 -21.48 3.26 1.63
N VAL A 242 -20.26 3.36 1.11
CA VAL A 242 -19.02 3.09 1.86
C VAL A 242 -18.14 4.32 1.82
N ASP A 243 -17.51 4.68 2.94
CA ASP A 243 -16.50 5.75 2.94
C ASP A 243 -15.23 5.30 2.18
N SER A 244 -14.63 6.21 1.41
CA SER A 244 -13.42 5.92 0.64
C SER A 244 -12.26 5.45 1.53
N ALA A 245 -12.09 6.01 2.72
CA ALA A 245 -11.07 5.56 3.66
C ALA A 245 -11.38 4.17 4.20
N SER A 246 -12.64 3.91 4.62
CA SER A 246 -13.07 2.58 5.08
C SER A 246 -12.81 1.51 4.01
N SER A 247 -13.24 1.76 2.77
CA SER A 247 -13.06 0.86 1.62
C SER A 247 -11.59 0.50 1.38
N GLN A 248 -10.71 1.52 1.37
CA GLN A 248 -9.28 1.33 1.14
C GLN A 248 -8.59 0.62 2.30
N LYS A 249 -8.88 1.00 3.55
CA LYS A 249 -8.32 0.34 4.75
C LYS A 249 -8.70 -1.13 4.78
N ILE A 250 -9.98 -1.47 4.62
CA ILE A 250 -10.46 -2.85 4.57
C ILE A 250 -9.72 -3.66 3.51
N ASN A 251 -9.61 -3.12 2.29
CA ASN A 251 -8.94 -3.80 1.19
C ASN A 251 -7.44 -4.00 1.47
N SER A 252 -6.78 -2.96 1.99
CA SER A 252 -5.37 -2.98 2.35
C SER A 252 -5.08 -4.02 3.43
N THR A 253 -5.86 -4.06 4.52
CA THR A 253 -5.73 -5.06 5.58
C THR A 253 -5.91 -6.46 5.02
N LEU A 254 -6.96 -6.71 4.24
CA LEU A 254 -7.21 -8.05 3.71
C LEU A 254 -6.10 -8.49 2.77
N ARG A 255 -5.62 -7.61 1.88
CA ARG A 255 -4.48 -7.90 0.99
C ARG A 255 -3.22 -8.19 1.80
N TRP A 256 -2.94 -7.41 2.85
CA TRP A 256 -1.81 -7.63 3.74
C TRP A 256 -1.90 -8.99 4.45
N LEU A 257 -3.08 -9.34 4.97
CA LEU A 257 -3.32 -10.62 5.61
C LEU A 257 -3.19 -11.78 4.62
N VAL A 258 -3.73 -11.67 3.40
CA VAL A 258 -3.57 -12.69 2.35
C VAL A 258 -2.10 -12.92 2.03
N ASN A 259 -1.29 -11.86 1.92
CA ASN A 259 0.12 -11.99 1.54
C ASN A 259 1.04 -12.40 2.71
N ASN A 260 0.65 -12.17 3.97
CA ASN A 260 1.48 -12.49 5.13
C ASN A 260 1.01 -13.73 5.93
N HIS A 261 -0.30 -14.02 5.91
CA HIS A 261 -0.95 -15.10 6.67
C HIS A 261 -1.68 -16.11 5.76
N GLY A 262 -1.89 -15.77 4.50
CA GLY A 262 -2.73 -16.56 3.60
C GLY A 262 -2.06 -17.84 3.09
N THR A 263 -2.87 -18.89 2.97
CA THR A 263 -2.54 -20.10 2.22
C THR A 263 -3.32 -20.08 0.91
N LEU A 264 -2.59 -20.08 -0.22
CA LEU A 264 -3.18 -20.15 -1.54
C LEU A 264 -3.35 -21.61 -1.99
N THR A 265 -4.56 -21.97 -2.38
CA THR A 265 -4.91 -23.27 -2.96
C THR A 265 -5.64 -23.04 -4.28
N GLY A 266 -4.90 -23.08 -5.39
CA GLY A 266 -5.41 -22.70 -6.70
C GLY A 266 -5.86 -21.23 -6.73
N ASN A 267 -7.15 -20.99 -6.98
CA ASN A 267 -7.75 -19.65 -7.00
C ASN A 267 -8.36 -19.23 -5.66
N GLN A 268 -8.24 -20.06 -4.62
CA GLN A 268 -8.76 -19.77 -3.28
C GLN A 268 -7.62 -19.31 -2.36
N ALA A 269 -7.86 -18.26 -1.58
CA ALA A 269 -7.01 -17.85 -0.48
C ALA A 269 -7.72 -18.15 0.85
N ILE A 270 -7.07 -18.91 1.74
CA ILE A 270 -7.54 -19.15 3.10
C ILE A 270 -6.66 -18.35 4.04
N VAL A 271 -7.26 -17.51 4.87
CA VAL A 271 -6.55 -16.59 5.77
C VAL A 271 -7.11 -16.76 7.17
N VAL A 272 -6.21 -16.84 8.16
CA VAL A 272 -6.54 -16.87 9.58
C VAL A 272 -5.67 -15.83 10.29
N TRP A 273 -6.26 -15.07 11.20
CA TRP A 273 -5.56 -14.04 11.97
C TRP A 273 -6.28 -13.72 13.27
N ALA A 274 -5.55 -13.15 14.22
CA ALA A 274 -6.09 -12.65 15.48
C ALA A 274 -6.56 -11.19 15.38
N ILE A 275 -7.67 -10.88 16.06
CA ILE A 275 -8.21 -9.52 16.22
C ILE A 275 -8.17 -9.26 17.72
N LYS A 276 -7.14 -8.54 18.19
CA LYS A 276 -6.81 -8.32 19.62
C LYS A 276 -8.03 -8.27 20.56
N ARG A 277 -7.96 -8.98 21.68
CA ARG A 277 -8.64 -8.60 22.93
C ARG A 277 -7.58 -7.96 23.85
N PRO A 278 -7.73 -6.68 24.25
CA PRO A 278 -6.70 -5.97 25.02
C PRO A 278 -6.46 -6.46 26.46
N GLU A 279 -7.22 -7.42 26.97
CA GLU A 279 -7.33 -7.71 28.42
C GLU A 279 -7.04 -9.18 28.80
N GLU A 280 -6.96 -10.11 27.84
CA GLU A 280 -6.60 -11.50 28.14
C GLU A 280 -5.08 -11.59 28.17
N LYS A 281 -4.51 -11.65 29.39
CA LYS A 281 -3.22 -12.30 29.57
C LYS A 281 -3.33 -13.67 28.91
N PRO A 282 -2.30 -14.13 28.16
CA PRO A 282 -2.31 -15.47 27.59
C PRO A 282 -2.68 -16.46 28.70
N VAL A 283 -3.69 -17.28 28.44
CA VAL A 283 -4.17 -18.25 29.43
C VAL A 283 -3.03 -19.22 29.66
N LEU A 284 -2.34 -19.08 30.79
CA LEU A 284 -1.38 -20.07 31.25
C LEU A 284 -2.14 -21.40 31.40
N ASN A 285 -1.95 -22.31 30.46
CA ASN A 285 -2.48 -23.66 30.56
C ASN A 285 -1.73 -24.36 31.71
N PRO A 286 -2.41 -24.74 32.80
CA PRO A 286 -1.77 -25.36 33.97
C PRO A 286 -1.21 -26.77 33.68
N GLN A 287 -1.39 -27.29 32.46
CA GLN A 287 -0.81 -28.55 31.98
C GLN A 287 0.42 -28.38 31.08
N SER A 288 0.78 -27.15 30.67
CA SER A 288 1.96 -26.90 29.84
C SER A 288 3.26 -27.28 30.55
N GLY A 289 4.14 -27.98 29.84
CA GLY A 289 5.40 -28.47 30.38
C GLY A 289 6.46 -27.37 30.48
N SER A 290 7.50 -27.54 31.31
CA SER A 290 8.56 -26.52 31.45
C SER A 290 9.39 -26.28 30.17
N PHE A 291 9.21 -27.12 29.14
CA PHE A 291 9.85 -26.94 27.83
C PHE A 291 9.05 -25.98 26.93
N ASP A 292 7.72 -25.86 27.10
CA ASP A 292 6.89 -24.87 26.39
C ASP A 292 7.14 -23.44 26.92
N PHE A 293 7.70 -23.33 28.12
CA PHE A 293 8.10 -22.06 28.73
C PHE A 293 9.36 -21.46 28.08
N ASP A 294 10.23 -22.25 27.44
CA ASP A 294 11.50 -21.75 26.88
C ASP A 294 11.26 -21.01 25.55
N ASP A 295 10.27 -21.44 24.76
CA ASP A 295 9.82 -20.72 23.56
C ASP A 295 9.07 -19.42 23.91
N PHE A 296 8.41 -19.40 25.08
CA PHE A 296 7.65 -18.26 25.60
C PHE A 296 8.53 -17.20 26.33
N LEU A 297 9.65 -17.62 26.90
CA LEU A 297 10.59 -16.81 27.69
C LEU A 297 11.94 -16.61 26.98
N SER A 298 11.95 -16.55 25.66
CA SER A 298 13.12 -16.08 24.91
C SER A 298 13.06 -14.57 24.57
N PRO A 299 13.12 -13.61 25.53
CA PRO A 299 13.49 -12.26 25.17
C PRO A 299 15.02 -12.15 25.05
N ILE A 300 15.41 -11.85 23.80
CA ILE A 300 16.49 -10.92 23.42
C ILE A 300 17.91 -11.48 23.47
N ALA A 301 18.37 -11.97 22.30
CA ALA A 301 19.77 -11.84 21.95
C ALA A 301 20.00 -10.42 21.37
N ASP A 302 20.73 -9.64 22.16
CA ASP A 302 21.34 -8.33 21.87
C ASP A 302 20.47 -7.06 22.10
N GLU A 303 20.40 -6.63 23.37
CA GLU A 303 20.09 -5.24 23.77
C GLU A 303 21.25 -4.29 23.39
N SER A 304 21.54 -4.19 22.08
CA SER A 304 22.39 -3.14 21.52
C SER A 304 21.63 -2.39 20.43
N LYS A 305 20.73 -1.48 20.82
CA LYS A 305 20.06 -0.51 19.91
C LYS A 305 19.46 -1.14 18.63
N ALA A 306 18.80 -2.29 18.70
CA ALA A 306 17.95 -2.72 17.59
C ALA A 306 16.70 -1.82 17.54
N LEU A 307 16.58 -1.08 16.44
CA LEU A 307 15.44 -0.22 16.09
C LEU A 307 14.12 -0.98 16.29
N HIS A 308 13.11 -0.38 16.94
CA HIS A 308 11.75 -0.92 16.99
C HIS A 308 11.27 -1.22 15.55
N ASP A 309 10.94 -2.49 15.24
CA ASP A 309 10.48 -2.90 13.91
C ASP A 309 8.96 -3.06 13.91
N ASP A 310 8.26 -2.00 13.49
CA ASP A 310 6.79 -1.96 13.43
C ASP A 310 6.20 -3.12 12.61
N ILE A 311 6.94 -3.63 11.62
CA ILE A 311 6.50 -4.77 10.78
C ILE A 311 6.42 -6.04 11.63
N SER A 312 7.43 -6.31 12.45
CA SER A 312 7.46 -7.46 13.35
C SER A 312 6.31 -7.38 14.35
N ASP A 313 6.07 -6.19 14.92
CA ASP A 313 4.97 -5.98 15.86
C ASP A 313 3.60 -6.18 15.21
N ALA A 314 3.43 -5.71 13.97
CA ALA A 314 2.21 -5.94 13.19
C ALA A 314 1.96 -7.44 12.96
N LEU A 315 2.98 -8.20 12.57
CA LEU A 315 2.90 -9.64 12.34
C LEU A 315 2.57 -10.42 13.63
N ASN A 316 3.17 -10.01 14.74
CA ASN A 316 2.90 -10.61 16.05
C ASN A 316 1.48 -10.28 16.53
N ALA A 317 1.03 -9.04 16.36
CA ALA A 317 -0.30 -8.60 16.76
C ALA A 317 -1.44 -9.34 16.05
N THR A 318 -1.20 -9.85 14.83
CA THR A 318 -2.17 -10.65 14.05
C THR A 318 -1.95 -12.16 14.14
N ASN A 319 -1.00 -12.61 14.98
CA ASN A 319 -0.63 -14.00 15.20
C ASN A 319 -0.22 -14.73 13.89
N VAL A 320 0.85 -14.24 13.25
CA VAL A 320 1.40 -14.86 12.03
C VAL A 320 1.87 -16.31 12.25
N GLN A 321 2.30 -16.66 13.46
CA GLN A 321 2.80 -18.01 13.75
C GLN A 321 1.66 -19.03 13.71
N TYR A 322 0.52 -18.72 14.32
CA TYR A 322 -0.67 -19.56 14.22
C TYR A 322 -1.09 -19.76 12.76
N ALA A 323 -1.06 -18.71 11.94
CA ALA A 323 -1.36 -18.82 10.51
C ALA A 323 -0.40 -19.76 9.76
N LYS A 324 0.90 -19.76 10.11
CA LYS A 324 1.89 -20.69 9.54
C LYS A 324 1.63 -22.14 9.96
N ILE A 325 1.33 -22.39 11.24
CA ILE A 325 0.99 -23.73 11.75
C ILE A 325 -0.26 -24.24 11.04
N PHE A 326 -1.32 -23.42 10.99
CA PHE A 326 -2.55 -23.74 10.27
C PHE A 326 -2.30 -24.06 8.79
N SER A 327 -1.41 -23.32 8.12
CA SER A 327 -1.01 -23.61 6.73
C SER A 327 -0.36 -24.99 6.56
N ARG A 328 0.48 -25.42 7.52
CA ARG A 328 1.12 -26.74 7.50
C ARG A 328 0.08 -27.85 7.66
N VAL A 329 -0.86 -27.67 8.58
CA VAL A 329 -1.98 -28.61 8.82
C VAL A 329 -2.84 -28.75 7.57
N LEU A 330 -3.22 -27.64 6.93
CA LEU A 330 -4.00 -27.68 5.68
C LEU A 330 -3.31 -28.44 4.54
N ARG A 331 -1.97 -28.49 4.54
CA ARG A 331 -1.17 -29.20 3.54
C ARG A 331 -0.90 -30.67 3.89
N GLY A 332 -1.40 -31.14 5.03
CA GLY A 332 -1.25 -32.53 5.49
C GLY A 332 0.10 -32.86 6.13
N TYR A 333 0.84 -31.85 6.62
CA TYR A 333 2.03 -32.07 7.45
C TYR A 333 1.63 -32.27 8.93
N GLU A 334 2.41 -33.03 9.71
CA GLU A 334 2.27 -33.14 11.18
C GLU A 334 2.31 -31.75 11.84
N GLY A 335 1.53 -31.54 12.92
CA GLY A 335 1.40 -30.25 13.61
C GLY A 335 -0.03 -29.89 14.05
N ALA A 336 -0.96 -30.86 14.09
CA ALA A 336 -2.31 -30.63 14.62
C ALA A 336 -2.30 -30.43 16.14
N GLU A 337 -1.35 -31.04 16.85
CA GLU A 337 -1.16 -30.91 18.31
C GLU A 337 -0.70 -29.47 18.66
N ASP A 338 0.18 -28.86 17.86
CA ASP A 338 0.67 -27.48 18.02
C ASP A 338 -0.42 -26.39 17.92
N LEU A 339 -1.62 -26.72 17.43
CA LEU A 339 -2.75 -25.77 17.35
C LEU A 339 -3.46 -25.60 18.70
N GLU A 340 -3.36 -26.57 19.61
CA GLU A 340 -3.97 -26.50 20.95
C GLU A 340 -3.17 -25.60 21.90
N ASP A 341 -1.85 -25.52 21.72
CA ASP A 341 -0.94 -24.72 22.55
C ASP A 341 -0.82 -23.25 22.12
N ALA A 342 -1.34 -22.90 20.94
CA ALA A 342 -1.24 -21.55 20.35
C ALA A 342 -2.50 -20.67 20.53
N GLN A 343 -3.49 -21.13 21.29
CA GLN A 343 -4.69 -20.37 21.71
C GLN A 343 -4.45 -19.62 23.02
#